data_AF-A0ABC8C113-F1
#
_entry.id   AF-A0ABC8C113-F1
#
_cell.length_a   1.000
_cell.length_b   1.000
_cell.length_c   1.000
_cell.angle_alpha   90.00
_cell.angle_beta   90.00
_cell.angle_gamma   90.00
#
_symmetry.space_group_name_H-M   'P 1'
#
loop_
_entity.id
_entity.type
_entity.pdbx_description
1 polymer ?
#
loop_
_entity_poly.entity_id
_entity_poly.type
_entity_poly.pdbx_seq_one_letter_code
_entity_poly.pdbx_strand_id
1 'polypeptide(L)'
;MTYFGGSALPWTEDSQQRNTPIAVVGIGCRLPGADSAEALWEQLLGGTDAIRRVPEDRFSGAEGPAYDTWRGGFLDDVESFDAGFFGIAPQDAEVMDPQQRILLPVAWEALEDAGILPAEWGGARTAVYVGQAHGDNWDRTRDGRGGSLDLGCLVGTHQRSMLAGRLSYHLGLHGPSVTVDAAQASSLAALHLACLSLRAGESALALAGGANLILGPDATGMFDSAGVLSEAGRCAFGDAGADGFVRSDGVAVAVLKRLDRALADGDRVRAVILGSALSHDGADKGHLLDPSRVGQARAMRWAYEDAGVAPGEVDYVEAHGTGTRIDAVELGALGDVLAEGRRPGHRCLVGSAKSNIGHTEAAAGIVGVIKTVLCLEHGQVPPSLHFQKPSPGVDWARVPLAVPTSVEPLGTPGRRPTAAVNGQSISGVNAHVVLTRLDTPNTPDGAARDDGPWPLTLSAPSRAALDGLVRSYIAHLAPDGAGRHDRTRDICWTATTRRTRHAHRLTVHGSDHAELRGALLSLLGTPDDRVSASAEASAEDIAAAFPAAGAVVSLPAHPWQPVRHPLINSTDH
;
A
#
# COMPACT_ATOMS: atom_id res chain seq x y z
N MET A 1 -24.36 -34.05 -35.17
CA MET A 1 -22.88 -33.94 -35.14
C MET A 1 -22.51 -33.69 -33.69
N THR A 2 -22.21 -34.76 -32.97
CA THR A 2 -21.93 -34.81 -31.53
C THR A 2 -20.42 -34.70 -31.36
N TYR A 3 -19.93 -33.70 -30.62
CA TYR A 3 -18.52 -33.63 -30.19
C TYR A 3 -18.45 -33.18 -28.72
N PHE A 4 -18.03 -34.13 -27.87
CA PHE A 4 -17.32 -34.10 -26.58
C PHE A 4 -17.69 -33.01 -25.54
N GLY A 5 -18.06 -33.30 -24.29
CA GLY A 5 -17.53 -34.39 -23.45
C GLY A 5 -16.11 -34.09 -22.98
N GLY A 6 -15.85 -32.87 -22.47
CA GLY A 6 -14.55 -32.44 -21.96
C GLY A 6 -14.40 -32.76 -20.48
N SER A 7 -13.51 -33.70 -20.19
CA SER A 7 -12.94 -34.01 -18.88
C SER A 7 -12.45 -32.78 -18.13
N ALA A 8 -12.55 -32.79 -16.80
CA ALA A 8 -11.90 -31.82 -15.91
C ALA A 8 -10.42 -31.58 -16.31
N LEU A 9 -10.00 -30.32 -16.32
CA LEU A 9 -8.67 -29.88 -16.77
C LEU A 9 -7.55 -30.50 -15.91
N PRO A 10 -6.38 -30.81 -16.52
CA PRO A 10 -5.27 -31.48 -15.84
C PRO A 10 -4.45 -30.45 -15.04
N TRP A 11 -4.92 -30.12 -13.84
CA TRP A 11 -4.08 -29.45 -12.85
C TRP A 11 -4.05 -30.31 -11.59
N THR A 12 -3.26 -31.39 -11.64
CA THR A 12 -2.93 -32.25 -10.50
C THR A 12 -1.42 -32.19 -10.25
N GLU A 13 -0.95 -31.04 -9.81
CA GLU A 13 0.26 -30.93 -8.98
C GLU A 13 -0.13 -30.42 -7.60
N ASP A 14 0.66 -30.81 -6.60
CA ASP A 14 0.39 -30.81 -5.17
C ASP A 14 -0.53 -29.66 -4.71
N SER A 15 -1.76 -29.96 -4.26
CA SER A 15 -2.73 -28.95 -3.85
C SER A 15 -2.21 -28.06 -2.71
N GLN A 16 -1.20 -28.54 -1.97
CA GLN A 16 -0.50 -27.78 -0.93
C GLN A 16 0.33 -26.59 -1.49
N GLN A 17 0.90 -26.70 -2.69
CA GLN A 17 1.66 -25.58 -3.29
C GLN A 17 0.75 -24.49 -3.85
N ARG A 18 -0.41 -24.85 -4.40
CA ARG A 18 -1.35 -23.88 -4.98
C ARG A 18 -2.05 -23.00 -3.95
N ASN A 19 -2.30 -23.54 -2.75
CA ASN A 19 -2.98 -22.81 -1.67
C ASN A 19 -1.99 -22.33 -0.59
N THR A 20 -0.70 -22.20 -0.90
CA THR A 20 0.28 -21.66 0.05
C THR A 20 -0.11 -20.20 0.39
N PRO A 21 -0.37 -19.89 1.68
CA PRO A 21 -0.70 -18.54 2.09
C PRO A 21 0.46 -17.57 1.87
N ILE A 22 0.14 -16.32 1.56
CA ILE A 22 1.14 -15.27 1.29
C ILE A 22 1.12 -14.27 2.46
N ALA A 23 2.27 -14.09 3.11
CA ALA A 23 2.45 -13.09 4.13
C ALA A 23 2.66 -11.70 3.51
N VAL A 24 1.96 -10.71 4.05
CA VAL A 24 2.32 -9.30 3.92
C VAL A 24 3.34 -9.00 5.02
N VAL A 25 4.57 -8.69 4.63
CA VAL A 25 5.68 -8.49 5.58
C VAL A 25 6.12 -7.04 5.70
N GLY A 26 5.79 -6.18 4.73
CA GLY A 26 6.06 -4.75 4.81
C GLY A 26 5.12 -3.92 3.97
N ILE A 27 4.93 -2.66 4.36
CA ILE A 27 4.05 -1.70 3.71
C ILE A 27 4.74 -0.34 3.60
N GLY A 28 4.58 0.32 2.46
CA GLY A 28 4.88 1.74 2.28
C GLY A 28 3.75 2.42 1.52
N CYS A 29 3.45 3.67 1.86
CA CYS A 29 2.46 4.46 1.12
C CYS A 29 2.66 5.98 1.24
N ARG A 30 2.17 6.71 0.24
CA ARG A 30 1.91 8.14 0.27
C ARG A 30 0.47 8.37 -0.18
N LEU A 31 -0.32 8.95 0.71
CA LEU A 31 -1.76 9.17 0.56
C LEU A 31 -2.10 10.60 1.04
N PRO A 32 -3.25 11.16 0.60
CA PRO A 32 -3.68 12.46 1.09
C PRO A 32 -3.83 12.47 2.61
N GLY A 33 -3.08 13.35 3.26
CA GLY A 33 -3.02 13.48 4.73
C GLY A 33 -2.27 12.37 5.47
N ALA A 34 -1.71 11.38 4.77
CA ALA A 34 -1.01 10.26 5.39
C ALA A 34 0.22 9.81 4.57
N ASP A 35 1.40 9.93 5.14
CA ASP A 35 2.68 9.55 4.52
C ASP A 35 3.17 8.15 4.92
N SER A 36 2.37 7.40 5.69
CA SER A 36 2.68 6.06 6.21
C SER A 36 1.40 5.27 6.52
N ALA A 37 1.52 3.97 6.73
CA ALA A 37 0.39 3.12 7.10
C ALA A 37 -0.15 3.49 8.49
N GLU A 38 0.74 3.86 9.41
CA GLU A 38 0.41 4.33 10.75
C GLU A 38 -0.35 5.67 10.70
N ALA A 39 0.12 6.64 9.91
CA ALA A 39 -0.60 7.90 9.71
C ALA A 39 -1.98 7.69 9.05
N LEU A 40 -2.07 6.75 8.10
CA LEU A 40 -3.36 6.38 7.50
C LEU A 40 -4.30 5.80 8.57
N TRP A 41 -3.80 4.95 9.46
CA TRP A 41 -4.59 4.37 10.53
C TRP A 41 -5.16 5.44 11.49
N GLU A 42 -4.32 6.38 11.92
CA GLU A 42 -4.76 7.50 12.76
C GLU A 42 -5.83 8.34 12.07
N GLN A 43 -5.63 8.63 10.78
CA GLN A 43 -6.60 9.36 9.96
C GLN A 43 -7.95 8.63 9.85
N LEU A 44 -7.92 7.32 9.60
CA LEU A 44 -9.11 6.48 9.47
C LEU A 44 -9.87 6.38 10.81
N LEU A 45 -9.17 6.15 11.92
CA LEU A 45 -9.78 6.11 13.25
C LEU A 45 -10.38 7.46 13.65
N GLY A 46 -9.71 8.56 13.32
CA GLY A 46 -10.20 9.91 13.55
C GLY A 46 -11.40 10.30 12.69
N GLY A 47 -11.74 9.51 11.67
CA GLY A 47 -12.80 9.84 10.72
C GLY A 47 -12.47 11.08 9.88
N THR A 48 -11.19 11.31 9.60
CA THR A 48 -10.74 12.48 8.85
C THR A 48 -11.07 12.35 7.37
N ASP A 49 -11.60 13.42 6.80
CA ASP A 49 -11.83 13.63 5.38
C ASP A 49 -10.67 14.44 4.79
N ALA A 50 -9.86 13.80 3.94
CA ALA A 50 -8.66 14.37 3.33
C ALA A 50 -8.96 15.07 1.98
N ILE A 51 -10.23 15.19 1.60
CA ILE A 51 -10.62 15.83 0.34
C ILE A 51 -10.54 17.35 0.46
N ARG A 52 -9.76 17.95 -0.44
CA ARG A 52 -9.53 19.40 -0.53
C ARG A 52 -9.79 19.91 -1.94
N ARG A 53 -9.77 21.23 -2.11
CA ARG A 53 -9.74 21.85 -3.43
C ARG A 53 -8.43 21.50 -4.14
N VAL A 54 -8.44 21.53 -5.46
CA VAL A 54 -7.22 21.43 -6.27
C VAL A 54 -6.18 22.43 -5.75
N PRO A 55 -4.93 22.01 -5.47
CA PRO A 55 -3.86 22.94 -5.10
C PRO A 55 -3.60 23.97 -6.21
N GLU A 56 -3.33 25.23 -5.84
CA GLU A 56 -3.16 26.33 -6.81
C GLU A 56 -2.02 26.09 -7.81
N ASP A 57 -0.98 25.40 -7.39
CA ASP A 57 0.20 25.05 -8.20
C ASP A 57 -0.01 23.78 -9.04
N ARG A 58 -1.03 22.95 -8.77
CA ARG A 58 -1.14 21.62 -9.39
C ARG A 58 -1.40 21.68 -10.89
N PHE A 59 -2.26 22.60 -11.32
CA PHE A 59 -2.62 22.79 -12.73
C PHE A 59 -2.07 24.11 -13.30
N SER A 60 -1.00 24.65 -12.71
CA SER A 60 -0.38 25.89 -13.20
C SER A 60 -0.10 25.81 -14.71
N GLY A 61 -0.53 26.83 -15.46
CA GLY A 61 -0.32 26.90 -16.91
C GLY A 61 -1.31 26.09 -17.76
N ALA A 62 -2.28 25.39 -17.18
CA ALA A 62 -3.31 24.70 -17.94
C ALA A 62 -4.48 25.64 -18.34
N GLU A 63 -4.80 25.69 -19.63
CA GLU A 63 -6.02 26.32 -20.15
C GLU A 63 -7.24 25.41 -19.89
N GLY A 64 -8.37 25.95 -19.43
CA GLY A 64 -9.56 25.11 -19.20
C GLY A 64 -10.69 25.79 -18.44
N PRO A 65 -11.84 25.10 -18.26
CA PRO A 65 -12.96 25.59 -17.44
C PRO A 65 -12.50 25.87 -16.00
N ALA A 66 -13.30 26.59 -15.22
CA ALA A 66 -13.02 26.94 -13.82
C ALA A 66 -12.92 25.67 -12.94
N TYR A 67 -11.75 25.03 -12.94
CA TYR A 67 -11.39 23.89 -12.10
C TYR A 67 -11.19 24.28 -10.62
N ASP A 68 -11.27 25.57 -10.30
CA ASP A 68 -11.22 26.12 -8.94
C ASP A 68 -12.27 25.52 -7.99
N THR A 69 -13.35 24.96 -8.55
CA THR A 69 -14.42 24.31 -7.79
C THR A 69 -14.20 22.82 -7.59
N TRP A 70 -13.29 22.20 -8.36
CA TRP A 70 -13.01 20.77 -8.26
C TRP A 70 -12.33 20.43 -6.93
N ARG A 71 -12.62 19.22 -6.47
CA ARG A 71 -12.12 18.65 -5.24
C ARG A 71 -11.44 17.32 -5.51
N GLY A 72 -10.49 16.97 -4.67
CA GLY A 72 -9.70 15.75 -4.79
C GLY A 72 -8.93 15.45 -3.52
N GLY A 73 -8.48 14.22 -3.38
CA GLY A 73 -7.42 13.88 -2.45
C GLY A 73 -6.08 14.16 -3.13
N PHE A 74 -5.26 15.03 -2.57
CA PHE A 74 -3.98 15.41 -3.18
C PHE A 74 -2.84 15.24 -2.20
N LEU A 75 -1.74 14.65 -2.67
CA LEU A 75 -0.47 14.69 -1.94
C LEU A 75 -0.01 16.15 -1.81
N ASP A 76 0.60 16.46 -0.67
CA ASP A 76 1.11 17.81 -0.40
C ASP A 76 2.31 18.16 -1.28
N ASP A 77 3.11 17.15 -1.63
CA ASP A 77 4.30 17.30 -2.47
C ASP A 77 4.39 16.16 -3.48
N VAL A 78 4.46 16.52 -4.76
CA VAL A 78 4.68 15.59 -5.89
C VAL A 78 5.94 15.94 -6.69
N GLU A 79 6.64 17.00 -6.32
CA GLU A 79 7.78 17.53 -7.07
C GLU A 79 9.10 17.15 -6.43
N SER A 80 9.13 16.98 -5.10
CA SER A 80 10.38 16.70 -4.38
C SER A 80 10.79 15.23 -4.49
N PHE A 81 12.07 15.00 -4.81
CA PHE A 81 12.65 13.67 -4.95
C PHE A 81 14.16 13.68 -4.66
N ASP A 82 14.62 12.70 -3.89
CA ASP A 82 16.03 12.50 -3.56
C ASP A 82 16.74 11.70 -4.66
N ALA A 83 16.96 12.35 -5.81
CA ALA A 83 17.58 11.72 -6.97
C ALA A 83 19.00 11.19 -6.68
N GLY A 84 19.75 11.92 -5.84
CA GLY A 84 21.12 11.57 -5.45
C GLY A 84 21.19 10.23 -4.72
N PHE A 85 20.23 9.95 -3.83
CA PHE A 85 20.12 8.66 -3.15
C PHE A 85 20.03 7.48 -4.12
N PHE A 86 19.23 7.62 -5.18
CA PHE A 86 19.00 6.57 -6.18
C PHE A 86 20.05 6.57 -7.31
N GLY A 87 21.05 7.45 -7.25
CA GLY A 87 22.06 7.58 -8.31
C GLY A 87 21.49 8.08 -9.64
N ILE A 88 20.40 8.85 -9.59
CA ILE A 88 19.75 9.44 -10.76
C ILE A 88 20.31 10.83 -10.98
N ALA A 89 20.73 11.13 -12.21
CA ALA A 89 21.21 12.46 -12.56
C ALA A 89 20.08 13.50 -12.44
N PRO A 90 20.36 14.74 -11.96
CA PRO A 90 19.31 15.76 -11.79
C PRO A 90 18.46 15.99 -13.05
N GLN A 91 19.11 16.08 -14.22
CA GLN A 91 18.44 16.24 -15.52
C GLN A 91 17.47 15.09 -15.86
N ASP A 92 17.76 13.86 -15.42
CA ASP A 92 16.88 12.71 -15.65
C ASP A 92 15.69 12.75 -14.69
N ALA A 93 15.91 13.20 -13.45
CA ALA A 93 14.85 13.36 -12.45
C ALA A 93 13.84 14.45 -12.82
N GLU A 94 14.28 15.53 -13.47
CA GLU A 94 13.41 16.61 -13.97
C GLU A 94 12.37 16.10 -14.96
N VAL A 95 12.74 15.15 -15.83
CA VAL A 95 11.83 14.57 -16.83
C VAL A 95 11.11 13.32 -16.33
N MET A 96 11.39 12.83 -15.12
CA MET A 96 10.71 11.66 -14.58
C MET A 96 9.27 11.99 -14.16
N ASP A 97 8.34 11.10 -14.54
CA ASP A 97 6.98 11.08 -14.00
C ASP A 97 7.06 11.07 -12.46
N PRO A 98 6.40 12.02 -11.77
CA PRO A 98 6.24 12.02 -10.33
C PRO A 98 5.82 10.66 -9.74
N GLN A 99 5.02 9.86 -10.46
CA GLN A 99 4.64 8.51 -10.05
C GLN A 99 5.88 7.61 -9.87
N GLN A 100 6.86 7.69 -10.78
CA GLN A 100 8.11 6.94 -10.67
C GLN A 100 8.98 7.47 -9.52
N ARG A 101 9.04 8.80 -9.36
CA ARG A 101 9.81 9.47 -8.30
C ARG A 101 9.31 9.12 -6.91
N ILE A 102 7.99 9.07 -6.70
CA ILE A 102 7.39 8.75 -5.40
C ILE A 102 7.40 7.24 -5.13
N LEU A 103 7.26 6.41 -6.17
CA LEU A 103 7.24 4.96 -6.02
C LEU A 103 8.58 4.40 -5.50
N LEU A 104 9.72 4.98 -5.89
CA LEU A 104 11.05 4.59 -5.43
C LEU A 104 11.24 4.67 -3.90
N PRO A 105 11.04 5.82 -3.23
CA PRO A 105 11.13 5.93 -1.78
C PRO A 105 10.03 5.12 -1.08
N VAL A 106 8.82 5.04 -1.63
CA VAL A 106 7.75 4.21 -1.06
C VAL A 106 8.11 2.72 -1.06
N ALA A 107 8.71 2.21 -2.13
CA ALA A 107 9.19 0.83 -2.20
C ALA A 107 10.37 0.59 -1.24
N TRP A 108 11.28 1.56 -1.11
CA TRP A 108 12.37 1.50 -0.14
C TRP A 108 11.84 1.38 1.29
N GLU A 109 10.89 2.24 1.65
CA GLU A 109 10.27 2.23 2.98
C GLU A 109 9.48 0.96 3.25
N ALA A 110 8.80 0.40 2.24
CA ALA A 110 8.11 -0.88 2.38
C ALA A 110 9.10 -2.03 2.70
N LEU A 111 10.32 -1.99 2.12
CA LEU A 111 11.39 -2.94 2.44
C LEU A 111 11.98 -2.68 3.83
N GLU A 112 12.13 -1.42 4.24
CA GLU A 112 12.52 -1.06 5.60
C GLU A 112 11.47 -1.52 6.64
N ASP A 113 10.17 -1.33 6.39
CA ASP A 113 9.08 -1.82 7.25
C ASP A 113 9.07 -3.35 7.37
N ALA A 114 9.49 -4.05 6.30
CA ALA A 114 9.71 -5.50 6.31
C ALA A 114 11.01 -5.94 7.00
N GLY A 115 11.94 -5.03 7.29
CA GLY A 115 13.28 -5.38 7.75
C GLY A 115 14.11 -6.16 6.72
N ILE A 116 13.85 -5.90 5.43
CA ILE A 116 14.52 -6.57 4.31
C ILE A 116 15.57 -5.64 3.71
N LEU A 117 16.80 -6.13 3.61
CA LEU A 117 17.92 -5.41 3.00
C LEU A 117 17.92 -5.66 1.48
N PRO A 118 17.73 -4.63 0.62
CA PRO A 118 17.71 -4.83 -0.83
C PRO A 118 18.96 -5.58 -1.34
N ALA A 119 20.13 -5.25 -0.80
CA ALA A 119 21.41 -5.85 -1.19
C ALA A 119 21.50 -7.37 -0.94
N GLU A 120 20.82 -7.90 0.10
CA GLU A 120 20.80 -9.33 0.39
C GLU A 120 19.88 -10.11 -0.56
N TRP A 121 18.92 -9.41 -1.18
CA TRP A 121 17.92 -9.97 -2.08
C TRP A 121 18.22 -9.73 -3.55
N GLY A 122 19.31 -9.05 -3.88
CA GLY A 122 19.72 -8.82 -5.27
C GLY A 122 20.17 -10.09 -6.01
N GLY A 123 20.53 -11.16 -5.30
CA GLY A 123 20.73 -12.48 -5.94
C GLY A 123 19.45 -13.31 -6.07
N ALA A 124 18.38 -12.90 -5.38
CA ALA A 124 17.14 -13.65 -5.31
C ALA A 124 16.20 -13.28 -6.47
N ARG A 125 15.30 -14.20 -6.81
CA ARG A 125 14.21 -13.96 -7.76
C ARG A 125 13.16 -13.09 -7.09
N THR A 126 13.39 -11.78 -7.02
CA THR A 126 12.48 -10.81 -6.44
C THR A 126 11.64 -10.14 -7.53
N ALA A 127 10.33 -10.33 -7.49
CA ALA A 127 9.42 -9.73 -8.47
C ALA A 127 8.95 -8.33 -8.10
N VAL A 128 8.53 -7.58 -9.12
CA VAL A 128 7.91 -6.26 -9.01
C VAL A 128 6.68 -6.22 -9.93
N TYR A 129 5.51 -6.01 -9.32
CA TYR A 129 4.25 -5.82 -10.03
C TYR A 129 3.61 -4.48 -9.61
N VAL A 130 3.41 -3.57 -10.55
CA VAL A 130 2.90 -2.22 -10.26
C VAL A 130 1.68 -1.90 -11.10
N GLY A 131 0.57 -1.54 -10.47
CA GLY A 131 -0.62 -1.06 -11.13
C GLY A 131 -0.52 0.40 -11.55
N GLN A 132 -0.90 0.72 -12.79
CA GLN A 132 -1.03 2.09 -13.30
C GLN A 132 -2.20 2.17 -14.29
N ALA A 133 -2.79 3.35 -14.45
CA ALA A 133 -3.87 3.59 -15.42
C ALA A 133 -3.71 4.93 -16.18
N HIS A 134 -3.23 5.98 -15.51
CA HIS A 134 -3.14 7.34 -16.06
C HIS A 134 -1.71 7.85 -16.22
N GLY A 135 -1.42 8.45 -17.38
CA GLY A 135 -0.10 8.96 -17.77
C GLY A 135 -0.08 10.47 -17.91
N ASP A 136 -0.71 11.20 -16.98
CA ASP A 136 -0.91 12.65 -17.06
C ASP A 136 0.39 13.42 -17.32
N ASN A 137 1.51 12.99 -16.73
CA ASN A 137 2.80 13.64 -16.94
C ASN A 137 3.26 13.56 -18.41
N TRP A 138 3.00 12.44 -19.09
CA TRP A 138 3.29 12.32 -20.51
C TRP A 138 2.49 13.35 -21.33
N ASP A 139 1.18 13.46 -21.08
CA ASP A 139 0.33 14.39 -21.83
C ASP A 139 0.78 15.84 -21.64
N ARG A 140 1.14 16.23 -20.40
CA ARG A 140 1.75 17.54 -20.12
C ARG A 140 3.05 17.78 -20.91
N THR A 141 3.96 16.80 -20.91
CA THR A 141 5.23 16.92 -21.64
C THR A 141 5.05 16.95 -23.16
N ARG A 142 4.07 16.22 -23.70
CA ARG A 142 3.77 16.18 -25.14
C ARG A 142 3.19 17.51 -25.63
N ASP A 143 2.31 18.12 -24.84
CA ASP A 143 1.54 19.28 -25.25
C ASP A 143 2.29 20.61 -24.98
N GLY A 144 3.20 20.64 -23.99
CA GLY A 144 4.12 21.75 -23.70
C GLY A 144 5.34 21.88 -24.61
N ARG A 145 5.15 21.73 -25.92
CA ARG A 145 6.22 21.53 -26.92
C ARG A 145 7.42 22.48 -26.83
N GLY A 146 8.47 22.02 -26.13
CA GLY A 146 9.85 22.53 -26.19
C GLY A 146 10.92 21.49 -25.81
N GLY A 147 10.53 20.37 -25.19
CA GLY A 147 11.44 19.29 -24.83
C GLY A 147 11.89 18.46 -26.03
N SER A 148 13.15 18.06 -26.01
CA SER A 148 13.72 17.08 -26.93
C SER A 148 12.98 15.73 -26.78
N LEU A 149 12.48 15.16 -27.88
CA LEU A 149 11.96 13.79 -27.92
C LEU A 149 13.14 12.80 -27.90
N ASP A 150 13.88 12.81 -26.80
CA ASP A 150 15.03 11.95 -26.57
C ASP A 150 14.70 10.75 -25.68
N LEU A 151 15.76 9.99 -25.39
CA LEU A 151 15.69 8.83 -24.53
C LEU A 151 15.22 9.19 -23.11
N GLY A 152 15.61 10.34 -22.57
CA GLY A 152 15.23 10.79 -21.23
C GLY A 152 13.73 10.96 -21.11
N CYS A 153 13.09 11.64 -22.07
CA CYS A 153 11.63 11.75 -22.13
C CYS A 153 10.96 10.37 -22.32
N LEU A 154 11.49 9.53 -23.21
CA LEU A 154 10.95 8.18 -23.46
C LEU A 154 10.90 7.34 -22.17
N VAL A 155 11.98 7.32 -21.39
CA VAL A 155 12.08 6.52 -20.15
C VAL A 155 11.59 7.27 -18.90
N GLY A 156 11.45 8.58 -18.97
CA GLY A 156 11.01 9.45 -17.88
C GLY A 156 9.50 9.53 -17.78
N THR A 157 8.79 9.65 -18.91
CA THR A 157 7.34 9.93 -18.92
C THR A 157 6.53 8.97 -19.78
N HIS A 158 7.01 8.62 -20.98
CA HIS A 158 6.18 7.89 -21.96
C HIS A 158 6.03 6.40 -21.62
N GLN A 159 7.13 5.74 -21.24
CA GLN A 159 7.15 4.30 -21.11
C GLN A 159 6.63 3.84 -19.74
N ARG A 160 5.40 3.33 -19.70
CA ARG A 160 4.73 2.84 -18.47
C ARG A 160 5.46 1.70 -17.78
N SER A 161 6.20 0.87 -18.52
CA SER A 161 7.00 -0.23 -17.94
C SER A 161 8.11 0.28 -17.00
N MET A 162 8.45 1.57 -17.04
CA MET A 162 9.48 2.16 -16.19
C MET A 162 9.10 2.20 -14.72
N LEU A 163 7.80 2.15 -14.36
CA LEU A 163 7.37 2.05 -12.96
C LEU A 163 7.96 0.80 -12.28
N ALA A 164 7.71 -0.39 -12.84
CA ALA A 164 8.29 -1.62 -12.32
C ALA A 164 9.79 -1.74 -12.63
N GLY A 165 10.21 -1.31 -13.84
CA GLY A 165 11.58 -1.42 -14.31
C GLY A 165 12.58 -0.62 -13.46
N ARG A 166 12.24 0.62 -13.06
CA ARG A 166 13.11 1.44 -12.20
C ARG A 166 13.25 0.87 -10.80
N LEU A 167 12.16 0.39 -10.20
CA LEU A 167 12.24 -0.31 -8.92
C LEU A 167 13.21 -1.50 -9.02
N SER A 168 13.07 -2.31 -10.07
CA SER A 168 13.91 -3.48 -10.28
C SER A 168 15.38 -3.08 -10.46
N TYR A 169 15.66 -2.05 -11.25
CA TYR A 169 17.01 -1.56 -11.48
C TYR A 169 17.66 -0.98 -10.22
N HIS A 170 17.00 -0.04 -9.54
CA HIS A 170 17.58 0.68 -8.41
C HIS A 170 17.68 -0.17 -7.13
N LEU A 171 16.82 -1.18 -6.97
CA LEU A 171 16.87 -2.12 -5.85
C LEU A 171 17.66 -3.40 -6.19
N GLY A 172 18.16 -3.54 -7.42
CA GLY A 172 18.93 -4.70 -7.88
C GLY A 172 18.12 -6.00 -7.93
N LEU A 173 16.85 -5.94 -8.33
CA LEU A 173 15.92 -7.08 -8.33
C LEU A 173 15.86 -7.75 -9.71
N HIS A 174 15.90 -9.09 -9.73
CA HIS A 174 16.04 -9.86 -10.98
C HIS A 174 14.87 -10.81 -11.27
N GLY A 175 13.75 -10.69 -10.55
CA GLY A 175 12.53 -11.43 -10.85
C GLY A 175 11.66 -10.76 -11.92
N PRO A 176 10.43 -11.29 -12.17
CA PRO A 176 9.44 -10.65 -13.02
C PRO A 176 9.23 -9.17 -12.69
N SER A 177 9.22 -8.29 -13.70
CA SER A 177 9.07 -6.85 -13.54
C SER A 177 8.01 -6.34 -14.51
N VAL A 178 6.81 -6.05 -14.01
CA VAL A 178 5.62 -5.82 -14.84
C VAL A 178 4.78 -4.66 -14.33
N THR A 179 4.47 -3.72 -15.22
CA THR A 179 3.42 -2.72 -15.01
C THR A 179 2.09 -3.28 -15.55
N VAL A 180 1.02 -3.19 -14.76
CA VAL A 180 -0.31 -3.74 -15.06
C VAL A 180 -1.32 -2.60 -15.23
N ASP A 181 -2.08 -2.63 -16.32
CA ASP A 181 -3.23 -1.74 -16.53
C ASP A 181 -4.52 -2.56 -16.62
N ALA A 182 -5.28 -2.52 -15.53
CA ALA A 182 -6.67 -2.97 -15.42
C ALA A 182 -7.55 -1.81 -14.90
N ALA A 183 -7.21 -0.56 -15.26
CA ALA A 183 -7.77 0.67 -14.72
C ALA A 183 -7.84 0.68 -13.17
N GLN A 184 -9.02 0.85 -12.57
CA GLN A 184 -9.17 0.96 -11.11
C GLN A 184 -8.85 -0.36 -10.35
N ALA A 185 -8.80 -1.49 -11.05
CA ALA A 185 -8.41 -2.79 -10.48
C ALA A 185 -6.90 -3.08 -10.62
N SER A 186 -6.11 -2.19 -11.22
CA SER A 186 -4.69 -2.44 -11.57
C SER A 186 -3.85 -2.96 -10.40
N SER A 187 -3.91 -2.33 -9.23
CA SER A 187 -3.08 -2.76 -8.08
C SER A 187 -3.51 -4.08 -7.44
N LEU A 188 -4.80 -4.45 -7.46
CA LEU A 188 -5.20 -5.81 -7.03
C LEU A 188 -4.84 -6.87 -8.07
N ALA A 189 -4.89 -6.52 -9.37
CA ALA A 189 -4.39 -7.42 -10.41
C ALA A 189 -2.87 -7.64 -10.26
N ALA A 190 -2.10 -6.57 -9.98
CA ALA A 190 -0.68 -6.66 -9.65
C ALA A 190 -0.41 -7.53 -8.41
N LEU A 191 -1.19 -7.36 -7.33
CA LEU A 191 -1.13 -8.19 -6.12
C LEU A 191 -1.43 -9.67 -6.43
N HIS A 192 -2.47 -9.95 -7.21
CA HIS A 192 -2.82 -11.31 -7.61
C HIS A 192 -1.68 -11.98 -8.37
N LEU A 193 -1.07 -11.29 -9.35
CA LEU A 193 0.07 -11.81 -10.10
C LEU A 193 1.29 -12.05 -9.19
N ALA A 194 1.54 -11.16 -8.22
CA ALA A 194 2.60 -11.36 -7.23
C ALA A 194 2.36 -12.61 -6.37
N CYS A 195 1.14 -12.83 -5.89
CA CYS A 195 0.76 -14.04 -5.16
C CYS A 195 0.96 -15.31 -6.00
N LEU A 196 0.58 -15.29 -7.28
CA LEU A 196 0.80 -16.42 -8.18
C LEU A 196 2.28 -16.70 -8.41
N SER A 197 3.10 -15.67 -8.65
CA SER A 197 4.55 -15.82 -8.85
C SER A 197 5.26 -16.43 -7.63
N LEU A 198 4.84 -16.03 -6.42
CA LEU A 198 5.35 -16.59 -5.16
C LEU A 198 4.92 -18.06 -4.96
N ARG A 199 3.64 -18.38 -5.22
CA ARG A 199 3.11 -19.76 -5.10
C ARG A 199 3.76 -20.70 -6.11
N ALA A 200 3.97 -20.25 -7.33
CA ALA A 200 4.65 -21.00 -8.38
C ALA A 200 6.16 -21.16 -8.13
N GLY A 201 6.74 -20.46 -7.15
CA GLY A 201 8.17 -20.46 -6.89
C GLY A 201 8.99 -19.80 -8.00
N GLU A 202 8.36 -19.02 -8.88
CA GLU A 202 9.03 -18.13 -9.83
C GLU A 202 9.79 -17.04 -9.09
N SER A 203 9.20 -16.56 -7.99
CA SER A 203 9.76 -15.53 -7.12
C SER A 203 9.86 -15.98 -5.66
N ALA A 204 10.86 -15.50 -4.95
CA ALA A 204 11.05 -15.73 -3.51
C ALA A 204 10.54 -14.57 -2.64
N LEU A 205 10.46 -13.38 -3.24
CA LEU A 205 9.98 -12.13 -2.67
C LEU A 205 9.24 -11.38 -3.79
N ALA A 206 8.20 -10.63 -3.47
CA ALA A 206 7.51 -9.80 -4.44
C ALA A 206 7.12 -8.45 -3.85
N LEU A 207 7.33 -7.38 -4.63
CA LEU A 207 6.75 -6.07 -4.40
C LEU A 207 5.49 -5.96 -5.26
N ALA A 208 4.36 -5.66 -4.63
CA ALA A 208 3.10 -5.41 -5.31
C ALA A 208 2.57 -4.04 -4.92
N GLY A 209 2.26 -3.19 -5.89
CA GLY A 209 1.85 -1.83 -5.61
C GLY A 209 1.01 -1.19 -6.70
N GLY A 210 0.77 0.10 -6.54
CA GLY A 210 0.15 0.94 -7.56
C GLY A 210 0.44 2.41 -7.33
N ALA A 211 0.37 3.17 -8.41
CA ALA A 211 0.56 4.61 -8.38
C ALA A 211 -0.55 5.30 -9.18
N ASN A 212 -1.01 6.43 -8.65
CA ASN A 212 -1.90 7.36 -9.32
C ASN A 212 -1.60 8.78 -8.88
N LEU A 213 -1.48 9.71 -9.82
CA LEU A 213 -1.37 11.14 -9.52
C LEU A 213 -2.21 11.94 -10.51
N ILE A 214 -2.91 12.94 -10.00
CA ILE A 214 -3.68 13.91 -10.78
C ILE A 214 -2.75 15.06 -11.10
N LEU A 215 -2.20 15.09 -12.32
CA LEU A 215 -1.19 16.09 -12.71
C LEU A 215 -1.72 17.10 -13.73
N GLY A 216 -2.87 16.84 -14.37
CA GLY A 216 -3.50 17.75 -15.31
C GLY A 216 -5.03 17.76 -15.20
N PRO A 217 -5.70 18.78 -15.77
CA PRO A 217 -7.15 18.89 -15.69
C PRO A 217 -7.88 17.96 -16.66
N ASP A 218 -7.25 17.49 -17.73
CA ASP A 218 -7.93 16.81 -18.85
C ASP A 218 -8.67 15.55 -18.42
N ALA A 219 -8.00 14.64 -17.71
CA ALA A 219 -8.63 13.41 -17.22
C ALA A 219 -9.79 13.71 -16.27
N THR A 220 -9.64 14.71 -15.38
CA THR A 220 -10.73 15.15 -14.49
C THR A 220 -11.89 15.72 -15.30
N GLY A 221 -11.62 16.53 -16.33
CA GLY A 221 -12.64 17.08 -17.21
C GLY A 221 -13.38 16.01 -18.03
N MET A 222 -12.70 14.94 -18.43
CA MET A 222 -13.33 13.78 -19.07
C MET A 222 -14.27 13.04 -18.12
N PHE A 223 -13.87 12.83 -16.86
CA PHE A 223 -14.73 12.22 -15.84
C PHE A 223 -15.92 13.11 -15.47
N ASP A 224 -15.71 14.42 -15.36
CA ASP A 224 -16.76 15.41 -15.12
C ASP A 224 -17.78 15.42 -16.26
N SER A 225 -17.31 15.46 -17.50
CA SER A 225 -18.15 15.40 -18.71
C SER A 225 -18.91 14.08 -18.84
N ALA A 226 -18.36 12.99 -18.31
CA ALA A 226 -19.02 11.69 -18.23
C ALA A 226 -20.07 11.61 -17.11
N GLY A 227 -20.14 12.61 -16.22
CA GLY A 227 -21.10 12.68 -15.12
C GLY A 227 -20.86 11.65 -14.01
N VAL A 228 -19.61 11.22 -13.80
CA VAL A 228 -19.24 10.21 -12.79
C VAL A 228 -18.59 10.79 -11.54
N LEU A 229 -18.25 12.10 -11.56
CA LEU A 229 -17.72 12.80 -10.40
C LEU A 229 -18.84 13.29 -9.48
N SER A 230 -18.60 13.27 -8.17
CA SER A 230 -19.52 13.79 -7.16
C SER A 230 -19.55 15.32 -7.20
N GLU A 231 -20.75 15.92 -7.21
CA GLU A 231 -20.88 17.39 -7.14
C GLU A 231 -20.38 17.93 -5.79
N ALA A 232 -20.57 17.15 -4.71
CA ALA A 232 -20.10 17.47 -3.38
C ALA A 232 -18.60 17.17 -3.17
N GLY A 233 -17.96 16.50 -4.14
CA GLY A 233 -16.57 16.09 -4.05
C GLY A 233 -16.30 15.08 -2.94
N ARG A 234 -17.14 14.05 -2.80
CA ARG A 234 -16.98 13.00 -1.78
C ARG A 234 -17.48 11.64 -2.27
N CYS A 235 -16.92 10.56 -1.73
CA CYS A 235 -17.40 9.20 -2.01
C CYS A 235 -18.37 8.75 -0.90
N ALA A 236 -19.69 8.90 -1.12
CA ALA A 236 -20.71 8.52 -0.14
C ALA A 236 -21.17 7.05 -0.28
N PHE A 237 -20.27 6.11 0.00
CA PHE A 237 -20.50 4.67 -0.23
C PHE A 237 -21.76 4.14 0.46
N GLY A 238 -22.66 3.55 -0.34
CA GLY A 238 -23.91 2.94 0.15
C GLY A 238 -24.98 3.93 0.64
N ASP A 239 -24.73 5.24 0.60
CA ASP A 239 -25.67 6.28 1.00
C ASP A 239 -26.72 6.57 -0.09
N ALA A 240 -27.89 7.06 0.30
CA ALA A 240 -28.93 7.49 -0.63
C ALA A 240 -28.54 8.73 -1.45
N GLY A 241 -27.61 9.55 -0.95
CA GLY A 241 -27.04 10.71 -1.61
C GLY A 241 -25.78 10.43 -2.42
N ALA A 242 -25.45 9.16 -2.66
CA ALA A 242 -24.36 8.74 -3.55
C ALA A 242 -24.59 9.24 -4.99
N ASP A 243 -23.76 10.18 -5.46
CA ASP A 243 -23.91 10.85 -6.75
C ASP A 243 -22.70 10.66 -7.69
N GLY A 244 -21.55 10.26 -7.17
CA GLY A 244 -20.31 10.13 -7.93
C GLY A 244 -19.12 9.81 -7.03
N PHE A 245 -17.93 9.66 -7.62
CA PHE A 245 -16.69 9.56 -6.85
C PHE A 245 -15.90 10.86 -6.90
N VAL A 246 -14.88 10.97 -6.05
CA VAL A 246 -13.89 12.05 -6.11
C VAL A 246 -12.51 11.44 -6.40
N ARG A 247 -11.76 12.02 -7.34
CA ARG A 247 -10.42 11.51 -7.71
C ARG A 247 -9.41 11.73 -6.59
N SER A 248 -8.35 10.93 -6.57
CA SER A 248 -7.30 11.08 -5.57
C SER A 248 -5.91 10.64 -6.05
N ASP A 249 -4.89 11.32 -5.55
CA ASP A 249 -3.49 10.89 -5.60
C ASP A 249 -3.27 9.70 -4.65
N GLY A 250 -2.39 8.77 -5.02
CA GLY A 250 -1.94 7.74 -4.09
C GLY A 250 -0.87 6.83 -4.68
N VAL A 251 0.14 6.53 -3.86
CA VAL A 251 1.20 5.57 -4.20
C VAL A 251 1.36 4.62 -3.03
N ALA A 252 1.36 3.32 -3.29
CA ALA A 252 1.44 2.33 -2.23
C ALA A 252 2.07 1.01 -2.71
N VAL A 253 2.83 0.36 -1.83
CA VAL A 253 3.55 -0.88 -2.07
C VAL A 253 3.41 -1.81 -0.86
N ALA A 254 3.13 -3.08 -1.11
CA ALA A 254 3.25 -4.16 -0.15
C ALA A 254 4.40 -5.11 -0.54
N VAL A 255 5.13 -5.58 0.46
CA VAL A 255 6.17 -6.60 0.32
C VAL A 255 5.59 -7.94 0.74
N LEU A 256 5.73 -8.94 -0.14
CA LEU A 256 5.06 -10.22 -0.05
C LEU A 256 6.04 -11.38 -0.06
N LYS A 257 5.80 -12.37 0.79
CA LYS A 257 6.53 -13.65 0.83
C LYS A 257 5.55 -14.80 1.01
N ARG A 258 5.94 -16.01 0.63
CA ARG A 258 5.21 -17.18 1.13
C ARG A 258 5.28 -17.20 2.65
N LEU A 259 4.17 -17.54 3.31
CA LEU A 259 4.07 -17.50 4.77
C LEU A 259 5.11 -18.40 5.44
N ASP A 260 5.33 -19.61 4.92
CA ASP A 260 6.35 -20.53 5.43
C ASP A 260 7.76 -19.94 5.39
N ARG A 261 8.10 -19.23 4.30
CA ARG A 261 9.38 -18.53 4.16
C ARG A 261 9.46 -17.32 5.08
N ALA A 262 8.38 -16.55 5.23
CA ALA A 262 8.35 -15.40 6.13
C ALA A 262 8.61 -15.83 7.59
N LEU A 263 7.99 -16.93 8.02
CA LEU A 263 8.22 -17.52 9.33
C LEU A 263 9.64 -18.05 9.49
N ALA A 264 10.17 -18.73 8.47
CA ALA A 264 11.54 -19.26 8.49
C ALA A 264 12.60 -18.15 8.58
N ASP A 265 12.35 -17.00 7.94
CA ASP A 265 13.25 -15.84 7.92
C ASP A 265 13.06 -14.91 9.13
N GLY A 266 12.12 -15.23 10.03
CA GLY A 266 11.81 -14.44 11.22
C GLY A 266 11.28 -13.04 10.88
N ASP A 267 10.53 -12.92 9.78
CA ASP A 267 9.90 -11.66 9.39
C ASP A 267 8.69 -11.36 10.27
N ARG A 268 8.40 -10.07 10.44
CA ARG A 268 7.10 -9.65 11.00
C ARG A 268 6.02 -9.87 9.95
N VAL A 269 5.07 -10.74 10.24
CA VAL A 269 3.89 -10.96 9.39
C VAL A 269 2.79 -10.00 9.84
N ARG A 270 2.53 -8.96 9.04
CA ARG A 270 1.46 -7.98 9.29
C ARG A 270 0.08 -8.57 9.04
N ALA A 271 -0.06 -9.35 7.96
CA ALA A 271 -1.27 -10.10 7.64
C ALA A 271 -0.96 -11.28 6.71
N VAL A 272 -1.94 -12.15 6.49
CA VAL A 272 -1.84 -13.31 5.61
C VAL A 272 -2.93 -13.24 4.55
N ILE A 273 -2.55 -13.17 3.28
CA ILE A 273 -3.43 -13.37 2.13
C ILE A 273 -3.67 -14.87 1.98
N LEU A 274 -4.91 -15.28 2.20
CA LEU A 274 -5.34 -16.68 2.08
C LEU A 274 -5.65 -17.02 0.62
N GLY A 275 -6.30 -16.09 -0.09
CA GLY A 275 -6.61 -16.30 -1.49
C GLY A 275 -6.91 -15.01 -2.25
N SER A 276 -6.84 -15.11 -3.58
CA SER A 276 -7.16 -13.98 -4.46
C SER A 276 -7.63 -14.48 -5.83
N ALA A 277 -8.51 -13.72 -6.48
CA ALA A 277 -8.97 -14.04 -7.82
C ALA A 277 -9.27 -12.81 -8.65
N LEU A 278 -9.17 -12.97 -9.96
CA LEU A 278 -9.63 -12.03 -10.97
C LEU A 278 -10.77 -12.66 -11.78
N SER A 279 -11.79 -11.88 -12.09
CA SER A 279 -12.82 -12.23 -13.06
C SER A 279 -12.98 -11.10 -14.08
N HIS A 280 -13.78 -11.35 -15.12
CA HIS A 280 -14.25 -10.32 -16.03
C HIS A 280 -15.78 -10.41 -16.15
N ASP A 281 -16.43 -9.25 -16.27
CA ASP A 281 -17.88 -9.15 -16.44
C ASP A 281 -18.39 -9.83 -17.71
N GLY A 282 -17.55 -9.89 -18.75
CA GLY A 282 -17.89 -10.46 -20.04
C GLY A 282 -19.06 -9.71 -20.70
N ALA A 283 -19.84 -10.45 -21.49
CA ALA A 283 -21.03 -9.93 -22.17
C ALA A 283 -22.32 -10.11 -21.34
N ASP A 284 -22.22 -10.43 -20.04
CA ASP A 284 -23.35 -10.72 -19.14
C ASP A 284 -24.16 -9.44 -18.76
N LYS A 285 -23.89 -8.31 -19.43
CA LYS A 285 -24.39 -6.96 -19.15
C LYS A 285 -24.80 -6.24 -20.44
N GLY A 286 -25.72 -5.29 -20.34
CA GLY A 286 -26.29 -4.59 -21.49
C GLY A 286 -25.33 -3.62 -22.18
N HIS A 287 -24.36 -3.08 -21.44
CA HIS A 287 -23.37 -2.13 -21.95
C HIS A 287 -21.98 -2.42 -21.39
N LEU A 288 -20.92 -2.07 -22.14
CA LEU A 288 -19.52 -2.36 -21.76
C LEU A 288 -19.16 -1.75 -20.40
N LEU A 289 -19.61 -0.51 -20.15
CA LEU A 289 -19.26 0.26 -18.96
C LEU A 289 -20.16 -0.04 -17.74
N ASP A 290 -21.23 -0.83 -17.92
CA ASP A 290 -22.08 -1.20 -16.79
C ASP A 290 -21.32 -2.19 -15.88
N PRO A 291 -21.49 -2.14 -14.55
CA PRO A 291 -20.95 -3.18 -13.68
C PRO A 291 -21.82 -4.45 -13.73
N SER A 292 -21.20 -5.63 -13.56
CA SER A 292 -21.94 -6.90 -13.46
C SER A 292 -21.93 -7.48 -12.05
N ARG A 293 -23.13 -7.64 -11.46
CA ARG A 293 -23.30 -8.37 -10.20
C ARG A 293 -22.77 -9.81 -10.29
N VAL A 294 -22.96 -10.47 -11.44
CA VAL A 294 -22.50 -11.84 -11.68
C VAL A 294 -20.98 -11.90 -11.80
N GLY A 295 -20.37 -10.96 -12.52
CA GLY A 295 -18.91 -10.85 -12.64
C GLY A 295 -18.23 -10.65 -11.28
N GLN A 296 -18.77 -9.75 -10.46
CA GLN A 296 -18.29 -9.50 -9.10
C GLN A 296 -18.45 -10.73 -8.20
N ALA A 297 -19.63 -11.37 -8.20
CA ALA A 297 -19.86 -12.60 -7.43
C ALA A 297 -18.94 -13.75 -7.84
N ARG A 298 -18.56 -13.82 -9.13
CA ARG A 298 -17.61 -14.81 -9.65
C ARG A 298 -16.21 -14.61 -9.06
N ALA A 299 -15.68 -13.38 -9.06
CA ALA A 299 -14.39 -13.08 -8.44
C ALA A 299 -14.38 -13.42 -6.95
N MET A 300 -15.45 -13.06 -6.22
CA MET A 300 -15.59 -13.39 -4.81
C MET A 300 -15.56 -14.90 -4.55
N ARG A 301 -16.41 -15.68 -5.24
CA ARG A 301 -16.46 -17.13 -5.04
C ARG A 301 -15.13 -17.82 -5.36
N TRP A 302 -14.46 -17.42 -6.45
CA TRP A 302 -13.15 -17.97 -6.79
C TRP A 302 -12.08 -17.65 -5.76
N ALA A 303 -12.07 -16.43 -5.21
CA ALA A 303 -11.12 -16.05 -4.18
C ALA A 303 -11.41 -16.76 -2.84
N TYR A 304 -12.68 -16.98 -2.47
CA TYR A 304 -13.05 -17.78 -1.31
C TYR A 304 -12.70 -19.27 -1.47
N GLU A 305 -12.87 -19.81 -2.67
CA GLU A 305 -12.42 -21.16 -3.01
C GLU A 305 -10.90 -21.29 -2.90
N ASP A 306 -10.14 -20.35 -3.48
CA ASP A 306 -8.67 -20.28 -3.37
C ASP A 306 -8.21 -20.15 -1.90
N ALA A 307 -8.94 -19.36 -1.11
CA ALA A 307 -8.66 -19.17 0.32
C ALA A 307 -9.04 -20.37 1.21
N GLY A 308 -9.90 -21.29 0.73
CA GLY A 308 -10.51 -22.33 1.55
C GLY A 308 -11.40 -21.76 2.67
N VAL A 309 -12.04 -20.62 2.44
CA VAL A 309 -12.86 -19.89 3.42
C VAL A 309 -14.32 -19.90 3.00
N ALA A 310 -15.23 -20.15 3.94
CA ALA A 310 -16.66 -20.02 3.67
C ALA A 310 -17.09 -18.54 3.62
N PRO A 311 -17.85 -18.08 2.61
CA PRO A 311 -18.27 -16.67 2.51
C PRO A 311 -19.01 -16.14 3.75
N GLY A 312 -19.84 -16.98 4.38
CA GLY A 312 -20.57 -16.66 5.60
C GLY A 312 -19.69 -16.40 6.84
N GLU A 313 -18.39 -16.70 6.77
CA GLU A 313 -17.42 -16.49 7.85
C GLU A 313 -16.63 -15.18 7.71
N VAL A 314 -16.81 -14.43 6.63
CA VAL A 314 -16.12 -13.14 6.46
C VAL A 314 -16.68 -12.10 7.42
N ASP A 315 -15.81 -11.40 8.15
CA ASP A 315 -16.18 -10.40 9.16
C ASP A 315 -16.23 -8.99 8.57
N TYR A 316 -15.33 -8.69 7.63
CA TYR A 316 -15.20 -7.37 7.02
C TYR A 316 -14.92 -7.44 5.52
N VAL A 317 -15.50 -6.54 4.74
CA VAL A 317 -15.09 -6.29 3.36
C VAL A 317 -14.77 -4.81 3.17
N GLU A 318 -13.54 -4.53 2.77
CA GLU A 318 -13.17 -3.28 2.14
C GLU A 318 -13.70 -3.29 0.71
N ALA A 319 -14.84 -2.63 0.51
CA ALA A 319 -15.51 -2.53 -0.77
C ALA A 319 -14.71 -1.64 -1.74
N HIS A 320 -14.99 -1.79 -3.04
CA HIS A 320 -14.54 -0.80 -4.00
C HIS A 320 -15.26 0.52 -3.77
N GLY A 321 -16.57 0.48 -3.53
CA GLY A 321 -17.33 1.55 -2.88
C GLY A 321 -16.99 2.95 -3.35
N THR A 322 -17.34 3.26 -4.60
CA THR A 322 -17.03 4.54 -5.26
C THR A 322 -17.94 5.68 -4.81
N GLY A 323 -19.00 5.44 -4.05
CA GLY A 323 -19.95 6.48 -3.66
C GLY A 323 -20.92 6.83 -4.78
N THR A 324 -21.15 5.89 -5.69
CA THR A 324 -21.97 6.05 -6.88
C THR A 324 -23.30 5.31 -6.74
N ARG A 325 -24.31 5.65 -7.54
CA ARG A 325 -25.57 4.88 -7.57
C ARG A 325 -25.37 3.40 -7.92
N ILE A 326 -24.27 3.06 -8.60
CA ILE A 326 -23.94 1.67 -8.95
C ILE A 326 -23.35 0.86 -7.78
N ASP A 327 -23.07 1.48 -6.62
CA ASP A 327 -22.67 0.76 -5.40
C ASP A 327 -23.70 -0.30 -4.98
N ALA A 328 -24.98 -0.12 -5.37
CA ALA A 328 -26.04 -1.11 -5.17
C ALA A 328 -25.77 -2.46 -5.88
N VAL A 329 -25.01 -2.45 -6.98
CA VAL A 329 -24.58 -3.66 -7.68
C VAL A 329 -23.57 -4.42 -6.82
N GLU A 330 -22.58 -3.71 -6.26
CA GLU A 330 -21.56 -4.29 -5.37
C GLU A 330 -22.15 -4.78 -4.05
N LEU A 331 -22.91 -3.94 -3.35
CA LEU A 331 -23.56 -4.28 -2.09
C LEU A 331 -24.49 -5.49 -2.23
N GLY A 332 -25.15 -5.59 -3.38
CA GLY A 332 -25.97 -6.75 -3.63
C GLY A 332 -25.20 -8.00 -4.03
N ALA A 333 -24.10 -7.90 -4.80
CA ALA A 333 -23.21 -9.02 -5.06
C ALA A 333 -22.63 -9.58 -3.75
N LEU A 334 -22.18 -8.68 -2.86
CA LEU A 334 -21.73 -9.01 -1.51
C LEU A 334 -22.87 -9.65 -0.70
N GLY A 335 -24.07 -9.08 -0.76
CA GLY A 335 -25.24 -9.62 -0.07
C GLY A 335 -25.57 -11.05 -0.50
N ASP A 336 -25.49 -11.34 -1.80
CA ASP A 336 -25.76 -12.67 -2.36
C ASP A 336 -24.70 -13.69 -1.92
N VAL A 337 -23.41 -13.35 -2.03
CA VAL A 337 -22.30 -14.27 -1.72
C VAL A 337 -22.11 -14.44 -0.22
N LEU A 338 -22.09 -13.36 0.55
CA LEU A 338 -21.81 -13.41 1.99
C LEU A 338 -22.97 -13.97 2.83
N ALA A 339 -24.17 -14.09 2.25
CA ALA A 339 -25.28 -14.80 2.89
C ALA A 339 -25.08 -16.33 2.88
N GLU A 340 -24.25 -16.86 1.99
CA GLU A 340 -24.00 -18.30 1.86
C GLU A 340 -23.37 -18.85 3.16
N GLY A 341 -24.14 -19.65 3.91
CA GLY A 341 -23.69 -20.27 5.16
C GLY A 341 -23.57 -19.30 6.35
N ARG A 342 -24.04 -18.05 6.23
CA ARG A 342 -23.96 -17.08 7.33
C ARG A 342 -24.98 -17.37 8.43
N ARG A 343 -24.54 -17.28 9.68
CA ARG A 343 -25.39 -17.51 10.86
C ARG A 343 -26.46 -16.42 10.98
N PRO A 344 -27.73 -16.78 11.30
CA PRO A 344 -28.78 -15.80 11.51
C PRO A 344 -28.39 -14.74 12.54
N GLY A 345 -28.64 -13.46 12.24
CA GLY A 345 -28.33 -12.33 13.10
C GLY A 345 -26.89 -11.81 13.02
N HIS A 346 -25.96 -12.54 12.40
CA HIS A 346 -24.60 -12.06 12.15
C HIS A 346 -24.54 -11.26 10.85
N ARG A 347 -23.81 -10.15 10.85
CA ARG A 347 -23.58 -9.29 9.68
C ARG A 347 -22.09 -9.20 9.36
N CYS A 348 -21.78 -8.99 8.09
CA CYS A 348 -20.44 -8.58 7.66
C CYS A 348 -20.38 -7.06 7.69
N LEU A 349 -19.33 -6.50 8.28
CA LEU A 349 -19.04 -5.08 8.15
C LEU A 349 -18.56 -4.80 6.72
N VAL A 350 -18.98 -3.68 6.13
CA VAL A 350 -18.55 -3.27 4.79
C VAL A 350 -18.29 -1.77 4.78
N GLY A 351 -17.09 -1.36 4.37
CA GLY A 351 -16.70 0.06 4.29
C GLY A 351 -15.76 0.32 3.13
N SER A 352 -15.36 1.58 2.93
CA SER A 352 -14.44 1.97 1.86
C SER A 352 -13.53 3.12 2.31
N ALA A 353 -12.21 2.99 2.13
CA ALA A 353 -11.24 4.05 2.36
C ALA A 353 -11.48 5.28 1.49
N LYS A 354 -12.18 5.11 0.35
CA LYS A 354 -12.49 6.20 -0.56
C LYS A 354 -13.36 7.28 0.08
N SER A 355 -14.10 6.95 1.14
CA SER A 355 -14.84 7.97 1.91
C SER A 355 -13.93 8.94 2.67
N ASN A 356 -12.68 8.57 2.93
CA ASN A 356 -11.71 9.40 3.65
C ASN A 356 -10.75 10.11 2.70
N ILE A 357 -10.22 9.38 1.72
CA ILE A 357 -9.12 9.88 0.87
C ILE A 357 -9.49 10.02 -0.61
N GLY A 358 -10.73 9.68 -1.00
CA GLY A 358 -11.14 9.64 -2.40
C GLY A 358 -10.64 8.41 -3.15
N HIS A 359 -10.90 8.36 -4.45
CA HIS A 359 -10.55 7.24 -5.30
C HIS A 359 -9.13 7.39 -5.87
N THR A 360 -8.17 6.65 -5.32
CA THR A 360 -6.78 6.62 -5.79
C THR A 360 -6.56 5.78 -7.06
N GLU A 361 -7.61 5.66 -7.89
CA GLU A 361 -7.64 4.96 -9.18
C GLU A 361 -6.82 3.65 -9.21
N ALA A 362 -5.71 3.61 -9.94
CA ALA A 362 -4.89 2.41 -10.10
C ALA A 362 -4.30 1.90 -8.76
N ALA A 363 -4.09 2.78 -7.78
CA ALA A 363 -3.59 2.43 -6.44
C ALA A 363 -4.72 2.05 -5.45
N ALA A 364 -5.99 2.20 -5.82
CA ALA A 364 -7.12 2.03 -4.89
C ALA A 364 -7.19 0.65 -4.25
N GLY A 365 -6.86 -0.37 -5.04
CA GLY A 365 -6.80 -1.76 -4.60
C GLY A 365 -5.83 -1.99 -3.45
N ILE A 366 -4.55 -1.65 -3.67
CA ILE A 366 -3.51 -1.86 -2.66
C ILE A 366 -3.72 -0.98 -1.42
N VAL A 367 -4.31 0.21 -1.57
CA VAL A 367 -4.69 1.04 -0.40
C VAL A 367 -5.79 0.35 0.42
N GLY A 368 -6.78 -0.27 -0.23
CA GLY A 368 -7.78 -1.10 0.44
C GLY A 368 -7.17 -2.29 1.18
N VAL A 369 -6.13 -2.92 0.60
CA VAL A 369 -5.34 -3.96 1.28
C VAL A 369 -4.65 -3.40 2.52
N ILE A 370 -3.96 -2.26 2.43
CA ILE A 370 -3.28 -1.64 3.58
C ILE A 370 -4.27 -1.34 4.70
N LYS A 371 -5.41 -0.69 4.40
CA LYS A 371 -6.46 -0.46 5.41
C LYS A 371 -6.92 -1.77 6.05
N THR A 372 -7.12 -2.82 5.26
CA THR A 372 -7.57 -4.12 5.75
C THR A 372 -6.53 -4.80 6.64
N VAL A 373 -5.24 -4.68 6.30
CA VAL A 373 -4.13 -5.12 7.16
C VAL A 373 -4.17 -4.40 8.50
N LEU A 374 -4.30 -3.08 8.50
CA LEU A 374 -4.40 -2.28 9.72
C LEU A 374 -5.62 -2.66 10.56
N CYS A 375 -6.79 -2.89 9.94
CA CYS A 375 -7.97 -3.39 10.64
C CYS A 375 -7.72 -4.74 11.34
N LEU A 376 -6.99 -5.65 10.69
CA LEU A 376 -6.63 -6.96 11.23
C LEU A 376 -5.60 -6.87 12.36
N GLU A 377 -4.60 -6.01 12.22
CA GLU A 377 -3.57 -5.74 13.23
C GLU A 377 -4.19 -5.16 14.50
N HIS A 378 -5.05 -4.16 14.36
CA HIS A 378 -5.70 -3.47 15.48
C HIS A 378 -6.98 -4.13 15.98
N GLY A 379 -7.52 -5.11 15.25
CA GLY A 379 -8.75 -5.81 15.60
C GLY A 379 -9.99 -4.90 15.61
N GLN A 380 -9.99 -3.87 14.77
CA GLN A 380 -11.04 -2.84 14.71
C GLN A 380 -11.30 -2.42 13.26
N VAL A 381 -12.52 -1.97 12.97
CA VAL A 381 -12.93 -1.40 11.68
C VAL A 381 -13.26 0.09 11.90
N PRO A 382 -12.59 1.03 11.20
CA PRO A 382 -12.87 2.45 11.31
C PRO A 382 -14.21 2.82 10.63
N PRO A 383 -14.78 3.99 10.95
CA PRO A 383 -16.02 4.45 10.31
C PRO A 383 -15.83 4.67 8.79
N SER A 384 -16.84 4.31 8.00
CA SER A 384 -16.99 4.74 6.61
C SER A 384 -17.75 6.07 6.60
N LEU A 385 -17.13 7.12 6.05
CA LEU A 385 -17.69 8.47 6.11
C LEU A 385 -18.90 8.64 5.19
N HIS A 386 -19.68 9.69 5.46
CA HIS A 386 -20.82 10.16 4.65
C HIS A 386 -22.02 9.21 4.53
N PHE A 387 -22.05 8.09 5.26
CA PHE A 387 -23.20 7.21 5.34
C PHE A 387 -24.21 7.71 6.40
N GLN A 388 -25.27 8.37 5.95
CA GLN A 388 -26.33 8.95 6.77
C GLN A 388 -27.68 8.25 6.57
N LYS A 389 -28.03 7.94 5.32
CA LYS A 389 -29.28 7.28 4.94
C LYS A 389 -28.96 6.13 3.99
N PRO A 390 -29.34 4.88 4.32
CA PRO A 390 -29.07 3.74 3.45
C PRO A 390 -29.68 3.92 2.04
N SER A 391 -28.92 3.56 1.01
CA SER A 391 -29.36 3.66 -0.39
C SER A 391 -30.63 2.82 -0.64
N PRO A 392 -31.66 3.38 -1.31
CA PRO A 392 -32.89 2.64 -1.64
C PRO A 392 -32.66 1.57 -2.72
N GLY A 393 -31.52 1.58 -3.40
CA GLY A 393 -31.15 0.56 -4.39
C GLY A 393 -30.75 -0.79 -3.79
N VAL A 394 -30.66 -0.89 -2.47
CA VAL A 394 -30.27 -2.10 -1.74
C VAL A 394 -31.39 -2.51 -0.78
N ASP A 395 -31.73 -3.80 -0.79
CA ASP A 395 -32.65 -4.39 0.20
C ASP A 395 -31.90 -4.69 1.51
N TRP A 396 -31.68 -3.64 2.31
CA TRP A 396 -30.96 -3.69 3.59
C TRP A 396 -31.58 -4.64 4.63
N ALA A 397 -32.85 -5.02 4.45
CA ALA A 397 -33.50 -6.01 5.31
C ALA A 397 -33.06 -7.44 4.99
N ARG A 398 -32.60 -7.70 3.77
CA ARG A 398 -32.21 -9.03 3.29
C ARG A 398 -30.70 -9.23 3.20
N VAL A 399 -29.92 -8.19 2.92
CA VAL A 399 -28.46 -8.31 2.84
C VAL A 399 -27.85 -8.38 4.26
N PRO A 400 -26.95 -9.33 4.55
CA PRO A 400 -26.34 -9.46 5.88
C PRO A 400 -25.16 -8.50 6.06
N LEU A 401 -25.33 -7.24 5.66
CA LEU A 401 -24.28 -6.23 5.64
C LEU A 401 -24.57 -5.11 6.65
N ALA A 402 -23.53 -4.47 7.14
CA ALA A 402 -23.60 -3.25 7.94
C ALA A 402 -22.45 -2.31 7.58
N VAL A 403 -22.76 -1.04 7.37
CA VAL A 403 -21.75 0.01 7.13
C VAL A 403 -21.39 0.63 8.49
N PRO A 404 -20.13 0.55 8.94
CA PRO A 404 -19.73 1.11 10.23
C PRO A 404 -19.73 2.64 10.17
N THR A 405 -20.46 3.29 11.09
CA THR A 405 -20.47 4.76 11.26
C THR A 405 -19.69 5.23 12.49
N SER A 406 -19.15 4.28 13.26
CA SER A 406 -18.21 4.45 14.36
C SER A 406 -17.20 3.31 14.33
N VAL A 407 -16.15 3.39 15.15
CA VAL A 407 -15.20 2.28 15.30
C VAL A 407 -15.93 1.04 15.84
N GLU A 408 -15.81 -0.08 15.13
CA GLU A 408 -16.42 -1.37 15.46
C GLU A 408 -15.32 -2.43 15.72
N PRO A 409 -15.49 -3.38 16.64
CA PRO A 409 -14.55 -4.48 16.79
C PRO A 409 -14.56 -5.40 15.56
N LEU A 410 -13.39 -5.89 15.15
CA LEU A 410 -13.25 -6.83 14.04
C LEU A 410 -13.21 -8.27 14.54
N GLY A 411 -14.12 -9.10 14.04
CA GLY A 411 -14.16 -10.53 14.31
C GLY A 411 -15.00 -10.92 15.53
N THR A 412 -15.01 -12.22 15.83
CA THR A 412 -15.68 -12.79 17.00
C THR A 412 -14.65 -13.42 17.94
N PRO A 413 -14.78 -13.27 19.27
CA PRO A 413 -13.87 -13.93 20.22
C PRO A 413 -13.73 -15.43 19.95
N GLY A 414 -12.50 -15.93 19.93
CA GLY A 414 -12.20 -17.34 19.71
C GLY A 414 -12.18 -17.78 18.23
N ARG A 415 -12.37 -16.86 17.28
CA ARG A 415 -12.21 -17.13 15.84
C ARG A 415 -11.24 -16.13 15.21
N ARG A 416 -10.42 -16.61 14.26
CA ARG A 416 -9.55 -15.74 13.47
C ARG A 416 -10.40 -14.78 12.63
N PRO A 417 -10.14 -13.46 12.70
CA PRO A 417 -10.87 -12.50 11.88
C PRO A 417 -10.53 -12.73 10.41
N THR A 418 -11.55 -12.75 9.56
CA THR A 418 -11.39 -12.87 8.11
C THR A 418 -11.92 -11.61 7.46
N ALA A 419 -11.10 -10.98 6.63
CA ALA A 419 -11.48 -9.80 5.87
C ALA A 419 -11.25 -10.01 4.37
N ALA A 420 -11.86 -9.18 3.54
CA ALA A 420 -11.61 -9.18 2.12
C ALA A 420 -11.56 -7.77 1.51
N VAL A 421 -11.00 -7.66 0.31
CA VAL A 421 -10.88 -6.41 -0.45
C VAL A 421 -11.42 -6.60 -1.85
N ASN A 422 -12.27 -5.67 -2.29
CA ASN A 422 -12.81 -5.61 -3.65
C ASN A 422 -12.08 -4.57 -4.50
N GLY A 423 -11.88 -4.87 -5.78
CA GLY A 423 -11.49 -3.89 -6.79
C GLY A 423 -12.24 -4.15 -8.09
N GLN A 424 -12.93 -3.13 -8.61
CA GLN A 424 -13.71 -3.22 -9.82
C GLN A 424 -13.20 -2.17 -10.79
N SER A 425 -13.16 -2.53 -12.07
CA SER A 425 -12.68 -1.70 -13.15
C SER A 425 -13.82 -1.33 -14.08
N ILE A 426 -13.78 -0.11 -14.62
CA ILE A 426 -14.69 0.31 -15.69
C ILE A 426 -14.59 -0.58 -16.94
N SER A 427 -13.44 -1.24 -17.13
CA SER A 427 -13.26 -2.21 -18.22
C SER A 427 -14.00 -3.53 -18.00
N GLY A 428 -14.48 -3.80 -16.78
CA GLY A 428 -15.14 -5.05 -16.38
C GLY A 428 -14.25 -6.05 -15.66
N VAL A 429 -12.97 -5.75 -15.40
CA VAL A 429 -12.12 -6.56 -14.53
C VAL A 429 -12.58 -6.42 -13.07
N ASN A 430 -12.79 -7.54 -12.39
CA ASN A 430 -13.08 -7.59 -10.96
C ASN A 430 -11.99 -8.36 -10.24
N ALA A 431 -11.58 -7.89 -9.07
CA ALA A 431 -10.59 -8.49 -8.22
C ALA A 431 -11.15 -8.66 -6.80
N HIS A 432 -10.83 -9.79 -6.17
CA HIS A 432 -11.16 -10.07 -4.78
C HIS A 432 -9.96 -10.69 -4.08
N VAL A 433 -9.65 -10.22 -2.87
CA VAL A 433 -8.53 -10.71 -2.04
C VAL A 433 -9.03 -11.01 -0.65
N VAL A 434 -8.72 -12.18 -0.11
CA VAL A 434 -9.13 -12.65 1.22
C VAL A 434 -7.91 -12.66 2.14
N LEU A 435 -8.02 -11.99 3.30
CA LEU A 435 -6.95 -11.83 4.26
C LEU A 435 -7.38 -12.25 5.67
N THR A 436 -6.41 -12.67 6.47
CA THR A 436 -6.56 -12.90 7.90
C THR A 436 -5.32 -12.44 8.65
N ARG A 437 -5.42 -12.37 9.99
CA ARG A 437 -4.27 -12.16 10.85
C ARG A 437 -3.58 -13.49 11.14
N LEU A 438 -2.25 -13.47 11.26
CA LEU A 438 -1.51 -14.58 11.85
C LEU A 438 -1.65 -14.51 13.38
N ASP A 439 -2.24 -15.52 14.02
CA ASP A 439 -2.17 -15.59 15.49
C ASP A 439 -0.79 -16.13 15.87
N THR A 440 0.17 -15.22 16.04
CA THR A 440 1.47 -15.57 16.61
C THR A 440 1.30 -15.80 18.11
N PRO A 441 1.81 -16.92 18.68
CA PRO A 441 1.97 -17.02 20.12
C PRO A 441 2.76 -15.81 20.61
N ASN A 442 2.26 -15.18 21.67
CA ASN A 442 2.81 -13.96 22.24
C ASN A 442 4.25 -14.23 22.71
N THR A 443 5.25 -13.87 21.91
CA THR A 443 6.69 -14.07 22.16
C THR A 443 7.11 -15.55 22.19
N PRO A 444 8.25 -15.95 21.59
CA PRO A 444 8.84 -17.26 21.86
C PRO A 444 9.05 -17.43 23.37
N ASP A 445 8.57 -18.54 23.94
CA ASP A 445 8.98 -19.02 25.26
C ASP A 445 10.51 -19.17 25.23
N GLY A 446 11.22 -18.19 25.79
CA GLY A 446 12.68 -18.05 25.64
C GLY A 446 13.16 -16.71 25.10
N ALA A 447 12.29 -15.69 24.98
CA ALA A 447 12.71 -14.33 24.70
C ALA A 447 13.91 -13.95 25.58
N ALA A 448 15.05 -13.66 24.94
CA ALA A 448 16.25 -13.21 25.64
C ALA A 448 15.86 -12.09 26.62
N ARG A 449 16.45 -12.12 27.82
CA ARG A 449 16.22 -11.07 28.83
C ARG A 449 16.50 -9.72 28.17
N ASP A 450 15.67 -8.73 28.48
CA ASP A 450 15.93 -7.33 28.10
C ASP A 450 16.94 -6.74 29.11
N ASP A 451 18.11 -7.36 29.23
CA ASP A 451 19.17 -7.07 30.19
C ASP A 451 20.36 -6.38 29.52
N GLY A 452 20.09 -5.28 28.81
CA GLY A 452 21.07 -4.47 28.07
C GLY A 452 22.34 -4.08 28.86
N PRO A 453 23.26 -3.33 28.24
CA PRO A 453 22.97 -2.34 27.22
C PRO A 453 23.04 -2.88 25.78
N TRP A 454 22.07 -2.47 24.95
CA TRP A 454 21.99 -2.86 23.54
C TRP A 454 22.61 -1.79 22.63
N PRO A 455 23.33 -2.16 21.56
CA PRO A 455 23.81 -1.21 20.56
C PRO A 455 22.65 -0.80 19.64
N LEU A 456 22.39 0.52 19.57
CA LEU A 456 21.55 1.13 18.56
C LEU A 456 22.45 1.77 17.49
N THR A 457 22.53 1.14 16.32
CA THR A 457 23.29 1.64 15.18
C THR A 457 22.39 2.38 14.20
N LEU A 458 22.68 3.64 13.93
CA LEU A 458 21.99 4.48 12.94
C LEU A 458 22.96 4.83 11.82
N SER A 459 22.47 4.87 10.58
CA SER A 459 23.29 5.31 9.46
C SER A 459 22.49 6.03 8.39
N ALA A 460 23.12 7.00 7.72
CA ALA A 460 22.54 7.72 6.61
C ALA A 460 23.59 8.12 5.56
N PRO A 461 23.19 8.44 4.31
CA PRO A 461 24.10 8.82 3.23
C PRO A 461 24.85 10.13 3.47
N SER A 462 24.32 11.02 4.31
CA SER A 462 24.92 12.31 4.64
C SER A 462 24.80 12.61 6.13
N ARG A 463 25.60 13.57 6.63
CA ARG A 463 25.48 14.05 8.02
C ARG A 463 24.11 14.66 8.31
N ALA A 464 23.58 15.47 7.40
CA ALA A 464 22.27 16.11 7.57
C ALA A 464 21.15 15.06 7.70
N ALA A 465 21.20 14.02 6.85
CA ALA A 465 20.28 12.90 6.92
C ALA A 465 20.43 12.14 8.25
N LEU A 466 21.65 11.88 8.72
CA LEU A 466 21.88 11.20 10.00
C LEU A 466 21.31 12.01 11.18
N ASP A 467 21.52 13.32 11.21
CA ASP A 467 20.96 14.19 12.25
C ASP A 467 19.42 14.19 12.22
N GLY A 468 18.83 14.13 11.02
CA GLY A 468 17.39 13.93 10.84
C GLY A 468 16.91 12.60 11.42
N LEU A 469 17.58 11.49 11.08
CA LEU A 469 17.28 10.16 11.61
C LEU A 469 17.36 10.12 13.15
N VAL A 470 18.41 10.72 13.72
CA VAL A 470 18.60 10.81 15.17
C VAL A 470 17.41 11.52 15.83
N ARG A 471 16.93 12.63 15.27
CA ARG A 471 15.73 13.32 15.77
C ARG A 471 14.48 12.43 15.69
N SER A 472 14.31 11.70 14.59
CA SER A 472 13.17 10.77 14.44
C SER A 472 13.23 9.64 15.47
N TYR A 473 14.41 9.09 15.77
CA TYR A 473 14.57 8.08 16.83
C TYR A 473 14.34 8.64 18.23
N ILE A 474 14.76 9.88 18.51
CA ILE A 474 14.46 10.56 19.79
C ILE A 474 12.95 10.71 20.00
N ALA A 475 12.19 11.03 18.95
CA ALA A 475 10.74 11.11 19.00
C ALA A 475 10.10 9.71 19.14
N HIS A 476 10.60 8.73 18.39
CA HIS A 476 10.11 7.35 18.43
C HIS A 476 10.28 6.69 19.80
N LEU A 477 11.40 6.96 20.49
CA LEU A 477 11.72 6.46 21.83
C LEU A 477 11.12 7.31 22.97
N ALA A 478 10.36 8.36 22.65
CA ALA A 478 9.69 9.15 23.68
C ALA A 478 8.59 8.32 24.40
N PRO A 479 8.20 8.68 25.65
CA PRO A 479 7.15 7.94 26.37
C PRO A 479 5.81 7.84 25.63
N ASP A 480 5.49 8.84 24.81
CA ASP A 480 4.33 8.94 23.93
C ASP A 480 4.65 8.60 22.46
N GLY A 481 5.90 8.23 22.17
CA GLY A 481 6.36 7.87 20.84
C GLY A 481 5.74 6.58 20.30
N ALA A 482 5.91 6.36 18.99
CA ALA A 482 5.40 5.17 18.31
C ALA A 482 6.03 3.86 18.85
N GLY A 483 7.31 3.89 19.23
CA GLY A 483 8.03 2.72 19.76
C GLY A 483 7.76 2.40 21.23
N ARG A 484 6.86 3.12 21.92
CA ARG A 484 6.66 2.99 23.38
C ARG A 484 6.27 1.59 23.85
N HIS A 485 5.67 0.78 22.98
CA HIS A 485 5.21 -0.59 23.28
C HIS A 485 6.17 -1.67 22.79
N ASP A 486 7.17 -1.30 21.98
CA ASP A 486 8.19 -2.21 21.49
C ASP A 486 9.27 -2.40 22.57
N ARG A 487 9.93 -3.57 22.56
CA ARG A 487 11.05 -3.80 23.46
C ARG A 487 12.28 -3.06 22.97
N THR A 488 13.02 -2.42 23.88
CA THR A 488 14.26 -1.70 23.59
C THR A 488 15.22 -2.55 22.76
N ARG A 489 15.39 -3.82 23.15
CA ARG A 489 16.21 -4.80 22.43
C ARG A 489 15.79 -4.99 20.97
N ASP A 490 14.50 -5.10 20.69
CA ASP A 490 13.97 -5.36 19.35
C ASP A 490 14.13 -4.13 18.43
N ILE A 491 13.97 -2.92 18.99
CA ILE A 491 14.30 -1.66 18.30
C ILE A 491 15.78 -1.65 17.90
N CYS A 492 16.67 -1.91 18.87
CA CYS A 492 18.11 -1.92 18.64
C CYS A 492 18.54 -2.99 17.64
N TRP A 493 17.99 -4.19 17.77
CA TRP A 493 18.25 -5.30 16.86
C TRP A 493 17.79 -4.99 15.44
N THR A 494 16.55 -4.50 15.28
CA THR A 494 16.01 -4.17 13.96
C THR A 494 16.81 -3.05 13.30
N ALA A 495 17.15 -1.99 14.04
CA ALA A 495 17.95 -0.88 13.50
C ALA A 495 19.37 -1.32 13.09
N THR A 496 19.99 -2.22 13.86
CA THR A 496 21.38 -2.64 13.65
C THR A 496 21.54 -3.75 12.60
N THR A 497 20.55 -4.62 12.46
CA THR A 497 20.64 -5.85 11.64
C THR A 497 19.70 -5.86 10.44
N ARG A 498 18.63 -5.05 10.46
CA ARG A 498 17.57 -5.05 9.43
C ARG A 498 17.41 -3.69 8.72
N ARG A 499 18.46 -2.86 8.74
CA ARG A 499 18.54 -1.60 7.98
C ARG A 499 19.79 -1.52 7.12
N THR A 500 19.65 -0.90 5.95
CA THR A 500 20.78 -0.67 5.04
C THR A 500 21.82 0.20 5.73
N ARG A 501 23.08 -0.16 5.56
CA ARG A 501 24.21 0.58 6.13
C ARG A 501 24.72 1.62 5.15
N HIS A 502 24.78 2.86 5.60
CA HIS A 502 25.25 4.01 4.82
C HIS A 502 26.58 4.57 5.35
N ALA A 503 27.12 5.60 4.70
CA ALA A 503 28.47 6.13 4.98
C ALA A 503 28.59 6.84 6.33
N HIS A 504 27.62 7.65 6.73
CA HIS A 504 27.63 8.33 8.03
C HIS A 504 26.93 7.46 9.06
N ARG A 505 27.60 7.17 10.17
CA ARG A 505 27.15 6.19 11.15
C ARG A 505 27.31 6.69 12.57
N LEU A 506 26.41 6.25 13.43
CA LEU A 506 26.41 6.50 14.85
C LEU A 506 25.99 5.23 15.58
N THR A 507 26.68 4.89 16.66
CA THR A 507 26.25 3.83 17.58
C THR A 507 26.14 4.39 18.99
N VAL A 508 25.00 4.17 19.65
CA VAL A 508 24.81 4.45 21.08
C VAL A 508 24.41 3.17 21.80
N HIS A 509 24.63 3.13 23.11
CA HIS A 509 24.28 1.99 23.95
C HIS A 509 23.30 2.43 25.04
N GLY A 510 22.31 1.58 25.33
CA GLY A 510 21.34 1.82 26.39
C GLY A 510 20.53 0.57 26.69
N SER A 511 20.06 0.47 27.92
CA SER A 511 19.30 -0.68 28.43
C SER A 511 17.80 -0.46 28.27
N ASP A 512 17.36 0.79 28.17
CA ASP A 512 15.97 1.17 27.96
C ASP A 512 15.83 2.36 26.98
N HIS A 513 14.58 2.71 26.65
CA HIS A 513 14.26 3.84 25.78
C HIS A 513 14.79 5.17 26.31
N ALA A 514 14.80 5.38 27.62
CA ALA A 514 15.20 6.64 28.23
C ALA A 514 16.72 6.84 28.15
N GLU A 515 17.51 5.79 28.41
CA GLU A 515 18.96 5.79 28.27
C GLU A 515 19.39 6.03 26.81
N LEU A 516 18.79 5.31 25.85
CA LEU A 516 19.06 5.50 24.43
C LEU A 516 18.70 6.91 23.97
N ARG A 517 17.51 7.40 24.33
CA ARG A 517 17.06 8.76 24.00
C ARG A 517 17.98 9.82 24.60
N GLY A 518 18.42 9.64 25.84
CA GLY A 518 19.39 10.52 26.50
C GLY A 518 20.74 10.55 25.79
N ALA A 519 21.24 9.39 25.37
CA ALA A 519 22.47 9.27 24.60
C ALA A 519 22.36 9.99 23.25
N LEU A 520 21.27 9.78 22.50
CA LEU A 520 21.02 10.47 21.22
C LEU A 520 20.91 12.00 21.39
N LEU A 521 20.23 12.48 22.44
CA LEU A 521 20.13 13.92 22.73
C LEU A 521 21.49 14.56 23.00
N SER A 522 22.38 13.86 23.71
CA SER A 522 23.72 14.38 24.04
C SER A 522 24.60 14.63 22.80
N LEU A 523 24.33 13.89 21.72
CA LEU A 523 25.08 13.96 20.47
C LEU A 523 24.61 15.10 19.56
N LEU A 524 23.32 15.48 19.61
CA LEU A 524 22.81 16.65 18.89
C LEU A 524 23.33 17.98 19.48
N GLY A 525 23.84 17.97 20.72
CA GLY A 525 24.30 19.16 21.44
C GLY A 525 25.82 19.37 21.48
N THR A 526 26.63 18.50 20.86
CA THR A 526 28.10 18.60 20.90
C THR A 526 28.70 19.09 19.56
N PRO A 527 29.71 19.99 19.56
CA PRO A 527 30.41 20.41 18.34
C PRO A 527 31.14 19.25 17.64
N ASP A 528 31.35 19.41 16.33
CA ASP A 528 31.59 18.40 15.28
C ASP A 528 32.56 17.23 15.52
N ASP A 529 33.50 17.28 16.45
CA ASP A 529 34.63 16.33 16.49
C ASP A 529 34.34 14.98 17.19
N ARG A 530 33.15 14.78 17.77
CA ARG A 530 32.76 13.50 18.42
C ARG A 530 31.85 12.61 17.59
N VAL A 531 31.27 13.12 16.51
CA VAL A 531 30.61 12.29 15.48
C VAL A 531 31.68 11.85 14.47
N SER A 532 32.82 11.37 14.97
CA SER A 532 33.73 10.57 14.17
C SER A 532 33.06 9.23 13.92
N ALA A 533 33.07 8.74 12.68
CA ALA A 533 32.71 7.38 12.33
C ALA A 533 33.13 6.41 13.45
N SER A 534 32.20 5.99 14.30
CA SER A 534 32.53 5.03 15.35
C SER A 534 33.03 3.79 14.62
N ALA A 535 34.18 3.25 15.05
CA ALA A 535 34.69 1.99 14.50
C ALA A 535 33.53 0.99 14.37
N GLU A 536 33.43 0.33 13.21
CA GLU A 536 32.38 -0.65 12.96
C GLU A 536 32.29 -1.61 14.14
N ALA A 537 31.11 -1.74 14.74
CA ALA A 537 30.80 -2.96 15.46
C ALA A 537 30.96 -4.09 14.43
N SER A 538 31.96 -4.94 14.64
CA SER A 538 32.23 -6.06 13.76
C SER A 538 30.99 -6.97 13.73
N ALA A 539 30.90 -7.84 12.71
CA ALA A 539 29.84 -8.85 12.69
C ALA A 539 29.87 -9.72 13.97
N GLU A 540 31.04 -9.92 14.57
CA GLU A 540 31.22 -10.60 15.84
C GLU A 540 30.66 -9.80 17.02
N ASP A 541 30.86 -8.48 17.06
CA ASP A 541 30.30 -7.61 18.11
C ASP A 541 28.76 -7.57 18.06
N ILE A 542 28.19 -7.55 16.87
CA ILE A 542 26.73 -7.56 16.66
C ILE A 542 26.15 -8.93 17.02
N ALA A 543 26.82 -10.01 16.63
CA ALA A 543 26.41 -11.36 17.00
C ALA A 543 26.54 -11.60 18.52
N ALA A 544 27.56 -11.03 19.16
CA ALA A 544 27.73 -11.07 20.62
C ALA A 544 26.66 -10.24 21.33
N ALA A 545 26.31 -9.07 20.81
CA ALA A 545 25.25 -8.22 21.34
C ALA A 545 23.84 -8.84 21.13
N PHE A 546 23.63 -9.58 20.05
CA PHE A 546 22.35 -10.21 19.74
C PHE A 546 22.53 -11.72 19.47
N PRO A 547 22.76 -12.54 20.51
CA PRO A 547 23.01 -13.97 20.36
C PRO A 547 21.80 -14.75 19.83
N ALA A 548 20.61 -14.15 19.90
CA ALA A 548 19.39 -14.63 19.26
C ALA A 548 18.75 -13.49 18.46
N ALA A 549 18.02 -13.81 17.39
CA ALA A 549 17.26 -12.82 16.64
C ALA A 549 16.26 -12.07 17.55
N GLY A 550 16.04 -10.79 17.27
CA GLY A 550 14.93 -10.00 17.82
C GLY A 550 13.67 -10.16 16.98
N ALA A 551 12.57 -9.57 17.45
CA ALA A 551 11.42 -9.33 16.61
C ALA A 551 11.68 -8.10 15.71
N VAL A 552 11.26 -8.16 14.45
CA VAL A 552 11.24 -6.98 13.57
C VAL A 552 10.13 -6.05 14.06
N VAL A 553 10.47 -4.80 14.37
CA VAL A 553 9.51 -3.76 14.80
C VAL A 553 9.49 -2.60 13.81
N SER A 554 8.42 -1.82 13.79
CA SER A 554 8.35 -0.60 12.99
C SER A 554 9.36 0.43 13.53
N LEU A 555 10.20 0.98 12.66
CA LEU A 555 11.18 2.00 13.01
C LEU A 555 10.94 3.27 12.19
N PRO A 556 11.48 4.42 12.61
CA PRO A 556 11.46 5.63 11.78
C PRO A 556 11.99 5.38 10.37
N ALA A 557 11.30 5.93 9.38
CA ALA A 557 11.65 5.84 7.98
C ALA A 557 12.98 6.57 7.66
N HIS A 558 13.53 6.27 6.49
CA HIS A 558 14.68 6.98 5.94
C HIS A 558 14.45 8.51 5.90
N PRO A 559 15.42 9.33 6.35
CA PRO A 559 15.33 10.79 6.40
C PRO A 559 15.68 11.41 5.04
N TRP A 560 14.79 11.22 4.05
CA TRP A 560 14.98 11.72 2.69
C TRP A 560 15.46 13.18 2.64
N GLN A 561 16.35 13.50 1.71
CA GLN A 561 16.81 14.87 1.43
C GLN A 561 16.33 15.30 0.04
N PRO A 562 15.00 15.41 -0.15
CA PRO A 562 14.47 15.53 -1.49
C PRO A 562 14.72 16.95 -2.03
N VAL A 563 15.05 17.02 -3.32
CA VAL A 563 15.19 18.28 -4.06
C VAL A 563 13.96 18.44 -4.93
N ARG A 564 13.47 19.67 -5.08
CA ARG A 564 12.31 19.97 -5.92
C ARG A 564 12.65 19.80 -7.40
N HIS A 565 11.90 18.95 -8.11
CA HIS A 565 11.93 18.79 -9.56
C HIS A 565 10.53 19.18 -10.10
N PRO A 566 10.37 20.41 -10.61
CA PRO A 566 9.06 20.97 -10.92
C PRO A 566 8.33 20.17 -12.00
N LEU A 567 6.99 20.18 -11.97
CA LEU A 567 6.19 19.64 -13.06
C LEU A 567 6.48 20.43 -14.34
N ILE A 568 6.65 19.71 -15.45
CA ILE A 568 6.79 20.34 -16.76
C ILE A 568 5.43 20.97 -17.10
N ASN A 569 5.39 22.29 -17.26
CA ASN A 569 4.19 23.05 -17.62
C ASN A 569 4.11 23.24 -19.14
N SER A 570 2.89 23.27 -19.67
CA SER A 570 2.64 23.53 -21.09
C SER A 570 2.98 24.95 -21.54
N THR A 571 3.13 25.90 -20.60
CA THR A 571 3.30 27.33 -20.87
C THR A 571 4.67 27.90 -20.51
N ASP A 572 5.58 27.11 -19.95
CA ASP A 572 6.86 27.65 -19.46
C ASP A 572 7.89 27.97 -20.56
N HIS A 573 7.50 27.88 -21.84
CA HIS A 573 8.34 28.28 -22.99
C HIS A 573 7.56 29.03 -24.07
#